data_AF-A0A2N8TXR5-F1
#
_entry.id   AF-A0A2N8TXR5-F1
#
_cell.length_a   1.000
_cell.length_b   1.000
_cell.length_c   1.000
_cell.angle_alpha   90.00
_cell.angle_beta   90.00
_cell.angle_gamma   90.00
#
_symmetry.space_group_name_H-M   'P 1'
#
loop_
_entity.id
_entity.type
_entity.pdbx_description
1 polymer ?
#
loop_
_entity_poly.entity_id
_entity_poly.type
_entity_poly.pdbx_seq_one_letter_code
_entity_poly.pdbx_strand_id
1 'polypeptide(L)'
;MQPEAAERNQELVADVFAELARTKPEGISYASFRLADGVTFVHVGVMDNDSNPLAESAAFQEFQKGFGDRAAGPPVANGAVLVGSYGFDS
;
A
#
# COMPACT_ATOMS: atom_id res chain seq x y z
N MET A 1 10.21 7.92 2.34
CA MET A 1 9.88 9.03 1.41
C MET A 1 10.85 10.17 1.65
N GLN A 2 11.07 11.04 0.65
CA GLN A 2 11.64 12.35 0.93
C GLN A 2 10.71 13.10 1.90
N PRO A 3 11.24 13.88 2.86
CA PRO A 3 10.41 14.54 3.88
C PRO A 3 9.24 15.36 3.31
N GLU A 4 9.50 16.15 2.28
CA GLU A 4 8.56 17.00 1.57
C GLU A 4 7.49 16.22 0.78
N ALA A 5 7.77 14.95 0.45
CA ALA A 5 6.87 14.10 -0.33
C ALA A 5 5.98 13.21 0.55
N ALA A 6 6.22 13.15 1.86
CA ALA A 6 5.55 12.21 2.75
C ALA A 6 4.03 12.44 2.86
N GLU A 7 3.59 13.71 2.91
CA GLU A 7 2.17 14.07 2.95
C GLU A 7 1.49 13.70 1.64
N ARG A 8 2.08 14.09 0.51
CA ARG A 8 1.56 13.74 -0.82
C ARG A 8 1.48 12.22 -1.02
N ASN A 9 2.47 11.48 -0.51
CA ASN A 9 2.44 10.02 -0.57
C ASN A 9 1.29 9.44 0.26
N GLN A 10 1.01 10.00 1.44
CA GLN A 10 -0.12 9.57 2.27
C GLN A 10 -1.47 9.82 1.60
N GLU A 11 -1.65 10.96 0.92
CA GLU A 11 -2.87 11.26 0.16
C GLU A 11 -3.11 10.23 -0.94
N LEU A 12 -2.08 9.92 -1.73
CA LEU A 12 -2.16 8.89 -2.78
C LEU A 12 -2.53 7.51 -2.20
N VAL A 13 -1.94 7.15 -1.06
CA VAL A 13 -2.30 5.90 -0.37
C VAL A 13 -3.76 5.94 0.12
N ALA A 14 -4.22 7.07 0.66
CA ALA A 14 -5.62 7.22 1.10
C ALA A 14 -6.60 7.08 -0.09
N ASP A 15 -6.26 7.61 -1.26
CA ASP A 15 -7.05 7.46 -2.48
C ASP A 15 -7.17 5.99 -2.90
N VAL A 16 -6.09 5.20 -2.77
CA VAL A 16 -6.13 3.74 -2.99
C VAL A 16 -7.15 3.09 -2.06
N PHE A 17 -7.09 3.37 -0.75
CA PHE A 17 -8.05 2.80 0.20
C PHE A 17 -9.48 3.25 -0.04
N ALA A 18 -9.70 4.49 -0.47
CA ALA A 18 -11.02 5.00 -0.84
C ALA A 18 -11.59 4.24 -2.06
N GLU A 19 -10.75 3.94 -3.06
CA GLU A 19 -11.15 3.12 -4.21
C GLU A 19 -11.47 1.68 -3.78
N LEU A 20 -10.59 1.03 -3.01
CA LEU A 20 -10.80 -0.33 -2.51
C LEU A 20 -12.07 -0.45 -1.66
N ALA A 21 -12.36 0.52 -0.81
CA ALA A 21 -13.58 0.54 -0.01
C ALA A 21 -14.86 0.61 -0.87
N ARG A 22 -14.78 1.26 -2.03
CA ARG A 22 -15.88 1.40 -2.99
C ARG A 22 -16.03 0.16 -3.87
N THR A 23 -14.94 -0.38 -4.40
CA THR A 23 -14.96 -1.48 -5.37
C THR A 23 -14.98 -2.85 -4.71
N LYS A 24 -14.47 -2.96 -3.48
CA LYS A 24 -14.41 -4.18 -2.67
C LYS A 24 -13.89 -5.38 -3.47
N PRO A 25 -12.69 -5.29 -4.06
CA PRO A 25 -12.13 -6.41 -4.79
C PRO A 25 -11.94 -7.60 -3.85
N GLU A 26 -12.30 -8.79 -4.31
CA GLU A 26 -12.08 -10.04 -3.58
C GLU A 26 -10.64 -10.51 -3.72
N GLY A 27 -10.21 -11.42 -2.84
CA GLY A 27 -8.90 -12.08 -2.92
C GLY A 27 -7.72 -11.24 -2.42
N ILE A 28 -7.99 -10.14 -1.71
CA ILE A 28 -6.97 -9.31 -1.09
C ILE A 28 -7.37 -8.73 0.26
N SER A 29 -6.47 -8.84 1.23
CA SER A 29 -6.46 -8.02 2.45
C SER A 29 -5.24 -7.10 2.39
N TYR A 30 -5.45 -5.79 2.47
CA TYR A 30 -4.38 -4.79 2.28
C TYR A 30 -4.34 -3.79 3.42
N ALA A 31 -3.13 -3.47 3.88
CA ALA A 31 -2.89 -2.51 4.93
C ALA A 31 -1.67 -1.64 4.63
N SER A 32 -1.72 -0.39 5.08
CA SER A 32 -0.59 0.52 5.02
C SER A 32 -0.41 1.24 6.34
N PHE A 33 0.85 1.44 6.72
CA PHE A 33 1.26 2.11 7.94
C PHE A 33 2.24 3.22 7.60
N ARG A 34 2.07 4.38 8.21
CA ARG A 34 3.10 5.41 8.30
C ARG A 34 3.78 5.27 9.65
N LEU A 35 5.10 5.11 9.65
CA LEU A 35 5.86 4.94 10.89
C LEU A 35 6.06 6.28 11.60
N ALA A 36 6.48 6.20 12.86
CA ALA A 36 6.65 7.37 13.74
C ALA A 36 7.69 8.39 13.25
N ASP A 37 8.60 7.99 12.35
CA ASP A 37 9.55 8.91 11.70
C ASP A 37 8.88 9.85 10.68
N GLY A 38 7.60 9.64 10.39
CA GLY A 38 6.80 10.47 9.51
C GLY A 38 7.13 10.31 8.03
N VAL A 39 8.10 9.50 7.63
CA VAL A 39 8.54 9.38 6.23
C VAL A 39 8.59 7.95 5.73
N THR A 40 8.60 6.97 6.63
CA THR A 40 8.63 5.56 6.28
C THR A 40 7.21 5.01 6.21
N PHE A 41 6.94 4.30 5.12
CA PHE A 41 5.67 3.64 4.87
C PHE A 41 5.90 2.14 4.75
N VAL A 42 5.05 1.36 5.40
CA VAL A 42 5.02 -0.10 5.31
C VAL A 42 3.70 -0.52 4.69
N HIS A 43 3.75 -1.34 3.66
CA HIS A 43 2.57 -1.90 3.00
C HIS A 43 2.56 -3.41 3.18
N VAL A 44 1.41 -3.95 3.59
CA VAL A 44 1.19 -5.38 3.78
C VAL A 44 0.02 -5.79 2.92
N GLY A 45 0.26 -6.68 1.96
CA GLY A 45 -0.78 -7.31 1.15
C GLY A 45 -0.79 -8.80 1.38
N VAL A 46 -1.96 -9.33 1.70
CA VAL A 46 -2.25 -10.77 1.75
C VAL A 46 -3.16 -11.06 0.56
N MET A 47 -2.74 -11.99 -0.30
CA MET A 47 -3.46 -12.34 -1.54
C MET A 47 -3.75 -13.84 -1.52
N ASP A 48 -4.95 -14.22 -1.98
CA ASP A 48 -5.39 -15.62 -1.99
C ASP A 48 -4.67 -16.48 -3.04
N ASN A 49 -4.11 -15.85 -4.06
CA ASN A 49 -3.42 -16.49 -5.18
C ASN A 49 -2.28 -15.59 -5.69
N ASP A 50 -1.60 -16.02 -6.75
CA ASP A 50 -0.51 -15.26 -7.38
C ASP A 50 -1.00 -14.01 -8.15
N SER A 51 -2.31 -13.74 -8.19
CA SER A 51 -2.85 -12.51 -8.78
C SER A 51 -2.78 -11.38 -7.76
N ASN A 52 -2.53 -10.17 -8.25
CA ASN A 52 -2.55 -8.96 -7.42
C ASN A 52 -3.72 -8.07 -7.85
N PRO A 53 -4.89 -8.18 -7.21
CA PRO A 53 -6.05 -7.33 -7.51
C PRO A 53 -5.78 -5.83 -7.39
N LEU A 54 -4.78 -5.39 -6.58
CA LEU A 54 -4.38 -3.97 -6.53
C LEU A 54 -3.86 -3.47 -7.89
N ALA A 55 -3.27 -4.34 -8.72
CA ALA A 55 -2.71 -3.92 -10.01
C ALA A 55 -3.79 -3.39 -10.98
N GLU A 56 -5.05 -3.79 -10.78
CA GLU A 56 -6.20 -3.31 -11.55
C GLU A 56 -6.76 -1.97 -11.04
N SER A 57 -6.35 -1.54 -9.83
CA SER A 57 -6.81 -0.28 -9.25
C SER A 57 -6.16 0.93 -9.94
N ALA A 58 -7.00 1.86 -10.39
CA ALA A 58 -6.53 3.09 -11.02
C ALA A 58 -5.79 3.98 -10.02
N ALA A 59 -6.31 4.13 -8.79
CA ALA A 59 -5.62 4.83 -7.72
C ALA A 59 -4.28 4.18 -7.38
N PHE A 60 -4.17 2.85 -7.41
CA PHE A 60 -2.89 2.17 -7.13
C PHE A 60 -1.86 2.40 -8.24
N GLN A 61 -2.30 2.46 -9.49
CA GLN A 61 -1.46 2.84 -10.62
C GLN A 61 -0.97 4.29 -10.49
N GLU A 62 -1.85 5.22 -10.11
CA GLU A 62 -1.46 6.62 -9.87
C GLU A 62 -0.55 6.77 -8.64
N PHE A 63 -0.76 5.99 -7.59
CA PHE A 63 0.15 5.91 -6.46
C PHE A 63 1.55 5.45 -6.89
N GLN A 64 1.67 4.45 -7.75
CA GLN A 64 2.96 4.00 -8.27
C GLN A 64 3.63 5.02 -9.19
N LYS A 65 2.83 5.80 -9.92
CA LYS A 65 3.33 6.83 -10.82
C LYS A 65 4.10 7.90 -10.05
N GLY A 66 5.30 8.21 -10.52
CA GLY A 66 6.20 9.16 -9.85
C GLY A 66 6.67 8.72 -8.46
N PHE A 67 6.53 7.44 -8.10
CA PHE A 67 7.06 6.92 -6.84
C PHE A 67 8.56 7.18 -6.71
N GLY A 68 9.31 6.99 -7.82
CA GLY A 68 10.75 7.24 -7.85
C GLY A 68 11.13 8.68 -7.47
N ASP A 69 10.33 9.66 -7.87
CA ASP A 69 10.57 11.07 -7.58
C ASP A 69 10.29 11.41 -6.10
N ARG A 70 9.37 10.69 -5.46
CA ARG A 70 9.00 10.87 -4.04
C ARG A 70 9.88 10.06 -3.09
N ALA A 71 10.50 8.99 -3.59
CA ALA A 71 11.21 8.03 -2.76
C ALA A 71 12.60 8.55 -2.39
N ALA A 72 12.97 8.43 -1.10
CA ALA A 72 14.33 8.71 -0.65
C ALA A 72 15.32 7.58 -1.03
N GLY A 73 14.82 6.49 -1.59
CA GLY A 73 15.56 5.29 -1.99
C GLY A 73 14.58 4.21 -2.46
N PRO A 74 15.08 3.10 -3.05
CA PRO A 74 14.22 2.00 -3.51
C PRO A 74 13.46 1.38 -2.33
N PRO A 75 12.23 0.88 -2.55
CA PRO A 75 11.48 0.20 -1.51
C PRO A 75 12.11 -1.17 -1.24
N VAL A 76 12.06 -1.62 0.01
CA VAL A 76 12.43 -2.99 0.38
C VAL A 76 11.17 -3.84 0.34
N ALA A 77 11.13 -4.85 -0.54
CA ALA A 77 10.03 -5.79 -0.65
C ALA A 77 10.52 -7.20 -0.25
N ASN A 78 9.81 -7.84 0.67
CA ASN A 78 10.09 -9.20 1.11
C ASN A 78 8.78 -10.00 1.14
N GLY A 79 8.84 -11.25 0.69
CA GLY A 79 7.74 -12.21 0.92
C GLY A 79 7.65 -12.59 2.40
N ALA A 80 6.45 -12.92 2.86
CA ALA A 80 6.19 -13.36 4.22
C ALA A 80 5.09 -14.44 4.24
N VAL A 81 5.06 -15.24 5.31
CA VAL A 81 3.99 -16.21 5.60
C VAL A 81 3.18 -15.70 6.77
N LEU A 82 1.86 -15.59 6.59
CA LEU A 82 0.95 -15.20 7.67
C LEU A 82 0.88 -16.33 8.70
N VAL A 83 1.37 -16.08 9.91
CA VAL A 83 1.28 -17.03 11.04
C VAL A 83 -0.03 -16.85 11.82
N GLY A 84 -0.60 -15.64 11.81
CA GLY A 84 -1.88 -15.32 12.43
C GLY A 84 -2.21 -13.84 12.31
N SER A 85 -3.50 -13.50 12.43
CA SER A 85 -4.05 -12.15 12.40
C SER A 85 -5.17 -12.02 13.44
N TYR A 86 -5.28 -10.88 14.11
CA TYR A 86 -6.35 -10.58 15.05
C TYR A 86 -6.76 -9.11 14.92
N GLY A 87 -8.04 -8.85 14.63
CA GLY A 87 -8.56 -7.49 14.41
C GLY A 87 -8.10 -6.82 13.11
N PHE A 88 -7.35 -7.53 12.28
CA PHE A 88 -7.16 -7.22 10.86
C PHE A 88 -8.16 -8.09 10.10
N ASP A 89 -9.32 -7.50 9.77
CA ASP A 89 -10.35 -8.17 8.99
C ASP A 89 -9.73 -8.61 7.65
N SER A 90 -9.78 -9.92 7.39
CA SER A 90 -9.29 -10.52 6.14
C SER A 90 -10.41 -10.53 5.11
#